data_AF-A0A8T4P200-F1
#
_entry.id   AF-A0A8T4P200-F1
#
_cell.length_a   1.000
_cell.length_b   1.000
_cell.length_c   1.000
_cell.angle_alpha   90.00
_cell.angle_beta   90.00
_cell.angle_gamma   90.00
#
_symmetry.space_group_name_H-M   'P 1'
#
loop_
_entity.id
_entity.type
_entity.pdbx_description
1 polymer ?
#
loop_
_entity_poly.entity_id
_entity_poly.type
_entity_poly.pdbx_seq_one_letter_code
_entity_poly.pdbx_strand_id
1 'polypeptide(L)'
;ELNKRGYKIFLHPGSLRGTIAYALIRESGFEKKDVMLDPFSRDGVIAIEAAFYAAGFACNYYKKDKFAFLKLKLEIDFEKLFRDADKKIKKPKGDIYAYDHIFKYVDYSRKNSKIAGIDKQINFSRVELGWLDIKFKKESVDRIVTSLPASKNANLDKIYNEFFYQSEYILKKNGAITVISRIPDFVRMHAEKHNFAVLREKDVWSGEQPLRILTFKKKNI
;
A
#
# COMPACT_ATOMS: atom_id res chain seq x y z
N GLU A 1 5.97 0.04 -21.23
CA GLU A 1 6.46 0.55 -19.93
C GLU A 1 5.89 -0.28 -18.78
N LEU A 2 6.74 -0.77 -17.88
CA LEU A 2 6.31 -1.55 -16.70
C LEU A 2 5.56 -0.69 -15.67
N ASN A 3 5.81 0.63 -15.66
CA ASN A 3 5.19 1.58 -14.72
C ASN A 3 3.67 1.71 -14.91
N LYS A 4 3.15 1.46 -16.12
CA LYS A 4 1.74 1.59 -16.45
C LYS A 4 0.96 0.36 -15.98
N ARG A 5 0.27 0.50 -14.84
CA ARG A 5 -0.66 -0.52 -14.35
C ARG A 5 -1.99 -0.40 -15.07
N GLY A 6 -2.39 -1.46 -15.77
CA GLY A 6 -3.63 -1.46 -16.56
C GLY A 6 -4.91 -1.33 -15.73
N TYR A 7 -4.85 -1.63 -14.43
CA TYR A 7 -5.99 -1.55 -13.52
C TYR A 7 -6.30 -0.12 -13.05
N LYS A 8 -5.36 0.82 -13.21
CA LYS A 8 -5.47 2.18 -12.70
C LYS A 8 -6.33 3.05 -13.61
N ILE A 9 -7.65 2.85 -13.56
CA ILE A 9 -8.63 3.59 -14.38
C ILE A 9 -9.22 4.76 -13.59
N PHE A 10 -9.63 4.52 -12.35
CA PHE A 10 -10.19 5.55 -11.48
C PHE A 10 -9.07 6.13 -10.60
N LEU A 11 -8.75 7.41 -10.76
CA LEU A 11 -7.55 8.00 -10.15
C LEU A 11 -7.89 9.01 -9.06
N HIS A 12 -7.19 8.91 -7.94
CA HIS A 12 -7.15 9.95 -6.92
C HIS A 12 -6.12 11.04 -7.30
N PRO A 13 -6.33 12.33 -6.98
CA PRO A 13 -5.35 13.39 -7.30
C PRO A 13 -3.93 13.11 -6.75
N GLY A 14 -3.85 12.47 -5.59
CA GLY A 14 -2.62 11.97 -4.96
C GLY A 14 -2.28 10.50 -5.26
N SER A 15 -2.67 9.97 -6.42
CA SER A 15 -2.38 8.58 -6.83
C SER A 15 -0.88 8.31 -6.95
N LEU A 16 -0.41 7.22 -6.36
CA LEU A 16 0.99 6.80 -6.50
C LEU A 16 1.23 6.03 -7.80
N ARG A 17 2.42 6.14 -8.39
CA ARG A 17 2.84 5.22 -9.45
C ARG A 17 2.89 3.79 -8.89
N GLY A 18 2.47 2.80 -9.68
CA GLY A 18 2.43 1.40 -9.22
C GLY A 18 3.79 0.86 -8.78
N THR A 19 4.88 1.29 -9.43
CA THR A 19 6.25 0.93 -9.04
C THR A 19 6.68 1.58 -7.72
N ILE A 20 6.23 2.81 -7.42
CA ILE A 20 6.48 3.47 -6.14
C ILE A 20 5.68 2.79 -5.03
N ALA A 21 4.42 2.47 -5.28
CA ALA A 21 3.60 1.72 -4.33
C ALA A 21 4.21 0.32 -4.06
N TYR A 22 4.66 -0.40 -5.09
CA TYR A 22 5.36 -1.67 -4.90
C TYR A 22 6.66 -1.50 -4.09
N ALA A 23 7.45 -0.46 -4.37
CA ALA A 23 8.64 -0.15 -3.56
C ALA A 23 8.26 0.11 -2.10
N LEU A 24 7.19 0.87 -1.83
CA LEU A 24 6.67 1.11 -0.48
C LEU A 24 6.30 -0.20 0.24
N ILE A 25 5.65 -1.15 -0.44
CA ILE A 25 5.34 -2.48 0.13
C ILE A 25 6.62 -3.25 0.46
N ARG A 26 7.64 -3.20 -0.40
CA ARG A 26 8.92 -3.88 -0.13
C ARG A 26 9.67 -3.24 1.03
N GLU A 27 9.66 -1.91 1.09
CA GLU A 27 10.26 -1.12 2.17
C GLU A 27 9.43 -1.11 3.46
N SER A 28 8.22 -1.70 3.49
CA SER A 28 7.48 -1.87 4.74
C SER A 28 7.81 -3.16 5.47
N GLY A 29 8.49 -4.09 4.80
CA GLY A 29 8.71 -5.44 5.33
C GLY A 29 7.41 -6.25 5.45
N PHE A 30 6.40 -5.90 4.64
CA PHE A 30 5.16 -6.67 4.55
C PHE A 30 5.42 -8.10 4.06
N GLU A 31 4.93 -9.08 4.82
CA GLU A 31 4.94 -10.49 4.48
C GLU A 31 3.55 -11.01 4.13
N LYS A 32 3.47 -12.12 3.39
CA LYS A 32 2.21 -12.68 2.87
C LYS A 32 1.20 -13.14 3.93
N LYS A 33 1.64 -13.23 5.19
CA LYS A 33 0.85 -13.65 6.36
C LYS A 33 0.43 -12.47 7.24
N ASP A 34 0.98 -11.28 6.97
CA ASP A 34 0.75 -10.09 7.80
C ASP A 34 -0.69 -9.59 7.61
N VAL A 35 -1.25 -9.06 8.68
CA VAL A 35 -2.41 -8.17 8.62
C VAL A 35 -1.91 -6.77 8.26
N MET A 36 -2.29 -6.29 7.08
CA MET A 36 -1.91 -4.97 6.59
C MET A 36 -3.11 -4.01 6.52
N LEU A 37 -2.89 -2.77 6.94
CA LEU A 37 -3.86 -1.68 6.82
C LEU A 37 -3.30 -0.51 5.98
N ASP A 38 -4.08 -0.05 5.01
CA ASP A 38 -3.96 1.27 4.39
C ASP A 38 -5.21 2.10 4.77
N PRO A 39 -5.11 3.05 5.72
CA PRO A 39 -6.25 3.84 6.18
C PRO A 39 -6.53 5.09 5.32
N PHE A 40 -5.75 5.30 4.25
CA PHE A 40 -5.94 6.35 3.26
C PHE A 40 -5.86 5.76 1.85
N SER A 41 -6.73 4.79 1.57
CA SER A 41 -6.61 3.93 0.40
C SER A 41 -6.70 4.66 -0.93
N ARG A 42 -7.37 5.82 -0.99
CA ARG A 42 -7.46 6.65 -2.20
C ARG A 42 -8.02 5.84 -3.38
N ASP A 43 -7.19 5.55 -4.37
CA ASP A 43 -7.56 4.74 -5.54
C ASP A 43 -7.06 3.28 -5.47
N GLY A 44 -6.59 2.86 -4.30
CA GLY A 44 -6.32 1.46 -3.94
C GLY A 44 -4.96 0.95 -4.38
N VAL A 45 -4.09 1.78 -4.96
CA VAL A 45 -2.81 1.33 -5.56
C VAL A 45 -1.94 0.58 -4.56
N ILE A 46 -1.81 1.07 -3.32
CA ILE A 46 -0.98 0.43 -2.28
C ILE A 46 -1.54 -0.96 -1.94
N ALA A 47 -2.85 -1.04 -1.66
CA ALA A 47 -3.51 -2.31 -1.34
C ALA A 47 -3.48 -3.32 -2.50
N ILE A 48 -3.65 -2.86 -3.75
CA ILE A 48 -3.59 -3.71 -4.95
C ILE A 48 -2.18 -4.26 -5.16
N GLU A 49 -1.13 -3.44 -5.04
CA GLU A 49 0.25 -3.93 -5.16
C GLU A 49 0.62 -4.87 -4.00
N ALA A 50 0.12 -4.62 -2.79
CA ALA A 50 0.28 -5.53 -1.65
C ALA A 50 -0.39 -6.88 -1.92
N ALA A 51 -1.62 -6.88 -2.46
CA ALA A 51 -2.36 -8.10 -2.78
C ALA A 51 -1.70 -8.88 -3.92
N PHE A 52 -1.18 -8.19 -4.95
CA PHE A 52 -0.38 -8.82 -6.00
C PHE A 52 0.88 -9.48 -5.43
N TYR A 53 1.63 -8.77 -4.58
CA TYR A 53 2.82 -9.33 -3.94
C TYR A 53 2.49 -10.55 -3.08
N ALA A 54 1.45 -10.46 -2.25
CA ALA A 54 1.01 -11.55 -1.39
C ALA A 54 0.55 -12.77 -2.19
N ALA A 55 -0.20 -12.53 -3.26
CA ALA A 55 -0.71 -13.59 -4.13
C ALA A 55 0.35 -14.17 -5.07
N GLY A 56 1.51 -13.52 -5.24
CA GLY A 56 2.48 -13.91 -6.27
C GLY A 56 2.02 -13.56 -7.69
N PHE A 57 1.11 -12.59 -7.82
CA PHE A 57 0.52 -12.16 -9.07
C PHE A 57 1.49 -11.26 -9.84
N ALA A 58 1.77 -11.59 -11.10
CA ALA A 58 2.65 -10.78 -11.94
C ALA A 58 1.99 -9.44 -12.32
N CYS A 59 2.74 -8.34 -12.27
CA CYS A 59 2.21 -7.00 -12.56
C CYS A 59 1.63 -6.83 -13.98
N ASN A 60 2.05 -7.67 -14.93
CA ASN A 60 1.55 -7.71 -16.32
C ASN A 60 0.81 -9.01 -16.64
N TYR A 61 0.19 -9.64 -15.64
CA TYR A 61 -0.48 -10.93 -15.81
C TYR A 61 -1.41 -10.97 -17.04
N TYR A 62 -2.24 -9.94 -17.23
CA TYR A 62 -3.18 -9.82 -18.35
C TYR A 62 -2.59 -9.20 -19.64
N LYS A 63 -1.28 -8.95 -19.70
CA LYS A 63 -0.62 -8.28 -20.84
C LYS A 63 0.69 -8.97 -21.24
N LYS A 64 0.85 -10.25 -20.92
CA LYS A 64 2.10 -10.99 -21.19
C LYS A 64 2.35 -11.16 -22.68
N ASP A 65 1.29 -11.35 -23.44
CA ASP A 65 1.25 -11.38 -24.91
C ASP A 65 1.75 -10.08 -25.56
N LYS A 66 1.80 -8.98 -24.82
CA LYS A 66 2.21 -7.65 -25.33
C LYS A 66 3.69 -7.34 -25.13
N PHE A 67 4.47 -8.26 -24.59
CA PHE A 67 5.91 -8.04 -24.42
C PHE A 67 6.63 -7.99 -25.77
N ALA A 68 7.43 -6.94 -25.98
CA ALA A 68 8.14 -6.73 -27.24
C ALA A 68 9.12 -7.87 -27.58
N PHE A 69 9.71 -8.51 -26.57
CA PHE A 69 10.63 -9.63 -26.76
C PHE A 69 9.98 -10.88 -27.37
N LEU A 70 8.64 -11.01 -27.31
CA LEU A 70 7.93 -12.12 -27.95
C LEU A 70 7.99 -12.06 -29.49
N LYS A 71 8.35 -10.90 -30.05
CA LYS A 71 8.54 -10.73 -31.50
C LYS A 71 9.93 -11.18 -31.96
N LEU A 72 10.85 -11.44 -31.02
CA LEU A 72 12.20 -11.89 -31.33
C LEU A 72 12.19 -13.41 -31.53
N LYS A 73 12.96 -13.90 -32.51
CA LYS A 73 13.18 -15.33 -32.73
C LYS A 73 14.15 -15.86 -31.67
N LEU A 74 13.62 -16.18 -30.49
CA LEU A 74 14.37 -16.77 -29.38
C LEU A 74 13.96 -18.23 -29.22
N GLU A 75 14.93 -19.12 -28.97
CA GLU A 75 14.70 -20.54 -28.66
C GLU A 75 14.22 -20.73 -27.21
N ILE A 76 13.15 -20.01 -26.84
CA ILE A 76 12.56 -20.02 -25.50
C ILE A 76 11.08 -20.37 -25.63
N ASP A 77 10.66 -21.37 -24.86
CA ASP A 77 9.24 -21.67 -24.68
C ASP A 77 8.59 -20.67 -23.71
N PHE A 78 8.12 -19.55 -24.28
CA PHE A 78 7.47 -18.49 -23.52
C PHE A 78 6.13 -18.93 -22.91
N GLU A 79 5.43 -19.89 -23.53
CA GLU A 79 4.17 -20.41 -22.97
C GLU A 79 4.44 -21.15 -21.67
N LYS A 80 5.43 -22.04 -21.66
CA LYS A 80 5.88 -22.73 -20.45
C LYS A 80 6.37 -21.73 -19.39
N LEU A 81 7.19 -20.76 -19.77
CA LEU A 81 7.67 -19.71 -18.87
C LEU A 81 6.51 -18.98 -18.16
N PHE A 82 5.51 -18.53 -18.91
CA PHE A 82 4.37 -17.81 -18.34
C PHE A 82 3.48 -18.73 -17.51
N ARG A 83 3.28 -19.98 -17.93
CA ARG A 83 2.53 -20.98 -17.17
C ARG A 83 3.18 -21.29 -15.83
N ASP A 84 4.51 -21.44 -15.80
CA ASP A 84 5.26 -21.70 -14.57
C ASP A 84 5.28 -20.48 -13.63
N ALA A 85 5.26 -19.27 -14.18
CA ALA A 85 5.04 -18.07 -13.38
C ALA A 85 3.64 -18.06 -12.73
N ASP A 86 2.60 -18.48 -13.47
CA ASP A 86 1.22 -18.47 -12.99
C ASP A 86 0.92 -19.52 -11.93
N LYS A 87 1.62 -20.67 -11.97
CA LYS A 87 1.54 -21.68 -10.90
C LYS A 87 1.95 -21.14 -9.53
N LYS A 88 2.68 -20.02 -9.46
CA LYS A 88 3.07 -19.38 -8.20
C LYS A 88 1.93 -18.57 -7.57
N ILE A 89 0.84 -18.32 -8.32
CA ILE A 89 -0.30 -17.56 -7.83
C ILE A 89 -1.03 -18.38 -6.77
N LYS A 90 -1.21 -17.80 -5.59
CA LYS A 90 -1.89 -18.41 -4.45
C LYS A 90 -2.78 -17.39 -3.78
N LYS A 91 -3.81 -17.86 -3.07
CA LYS A 91 -4.58 -16.98 -2.19
C LYS A 91 -3.65 -16.45 -1.08
N PRO A 92 -3.61 -15.12 -0.82
CA PRO A 92 -2.93 -14.57 0.35
C PRO A 92 -3.39 -15.24 1.65
N LYS A 93 -2.48 -15.38 2.62
CA LYS A 93 -2.81 -15.95 3.93
C LYS A 93 -3.24 -14.89 4.94
N GLY A 94 -2.62 -13.71 4.88
CA GLY A 94 -2.98 -12.55 5.69
C GLY A 94 -4.07 -11.70 5.04
N ASP A 95 -4.62 -10.79 5.83
CA ASP A 95 -5.67 -9.86 5.42
C ASP A 95 -5.08 -8.49 5.04
N ILE A 96 -5.62 -7.91 3.97
CA ILE A 96 -5.30 -6.54 3.53
C ILE A 96 -6.55 -5.70 3.65
N TYR A 97 -6.48 -4.63 4.44
CA TYR A 97 -7.55 -3.67 4.65
C TYR A 97 -7.22 -2.35 3.96
N ALA A 98 -8.16 -1.85 3.17
CA ALA A 98 -8.01 -0.61 2.40
C ALA A 98 -9.21 0.30 2.70
N TYR A 99 -8.99 1.28 3.58
CA TYR A 99 -10.04 2.17 4.08
C TYR A 99 -9.83 3.60 3.61
N ASP A 100 -10.94 4.32 3.48
CA ASP A 100 -10.93 5.77 3.27
C ASP A 100 -12.19 6.38 3.90
N HIS A 101 -12.09 7.59 4.45
CA HIS A 101 -13.23 8.31 4.98
C HIS A 101 -14.21 8.78 3.87
N ILE A 102 -13.72 8.95 2.64
CA ILE A 102 -14.51 9.38 1.50
C ILE A 102 -14.98 8.17 0.70
N PHE A 103 -16.30 7.95 0.67
CA PHE A 103 -16.92 6.83 -0.05
C PHE A 103 -16.50 6.73 -1.52
N LYS A 104 -16.36 7.87 -2.21
CA LYS A 104 -15.89 7.94 -3.61
C LYS A 104 -14.55 7.23 -3.81
N TYR A 105 -13.62 7.37 -2.87
CA TYR A 105 -12.29 6.78 -2.97
C TYR A 105 -12.29 5.29 -2.60
N VAL A 106 -13.13 4.88 -1.64
CA VAL A 106 -13.41 3.45 -1.43
C VAL A 106 -13.95 2.79 -2.70
N ASP A 107 -14.87 3.46 -3.41
CA ASP A 107 -15.41 2.97 -4.68
C ASP A 107 -14.34 2.92 -5.80
N TYR A 108 -13.46 3.93 -5.90
CA TYR A 108 -12.34 3.91 -6.85
C TYR A 108 -11.40 2.72 -6.59
N SER A 109 -11.03 2.51 -5.33
CA SER A 109 -10.18 1.40 -4.88
C SER A 109 -10.82 0.04 -5.24
N ARG A 110 -12.14 -0.10 -5.02
CA ARG A 110 -12.89 -1.32 -5.36
C ARG A 110 -12.99 -1.55 -6.87
N LYS A 111 -13.26 -0.51 -7.66
CA LYS A 111 -13.34 -0.63 -9.13
C LYS A 111 -11.99 -0.98 -9.73
N ASN A 112 -10.92 -0.32 -9.29
CA ASN A 112 -9.55 -0.62 -9.74
C ASN A 112 -9.14 -2.05 -9.36
N SER A 113 -9.44 -2.52 -8.15
CA SER A 113 -9.10 -3.90 -7.74
C SER A 113 -9.89 -4.96 -8.52
N LYS A 114 -11.14 -4.68 -8.92
CA LYS A 114 -11.92 -5.55 -9.83
C LYS A 114 -11.26 -5.64 -11.20
N ILE A 115 -10.82 -4.52 -11.76
CA ILE A 115 -10.08 -4.49 -13.05
C ILE A 115 -8.73 -5.22 -12.91
N ALA A 116 -8.11 -5.14 -11.73
CA ALA A 116 -6.89 -5.87 -11.39
C ALA A 116 -7.11 -7.39 -11.19
N GLY A 117 -8.35 -7.86 -11.04
CA GLY A 117 -8.67 -9.25 -10.73
C GLY A 117 -8.28 -9.68 -9.31
N ILE A 118 -8.17 -8.74 -8.37
CA ILE A 118 -7.66 -8.97 -7.00
C ILE A 118 -8.58 -8.41 -5.90
N ASP A 119 -9.81 -8.05 -6.25
CA ASP A 119 -10.79 -7.44 -5.33
C ASP A 119 -11.16 -8.36 -4.16
N LYS A 120 -11.21 -9.67 -4.40
CA LYS A 120 -11.54 -10.67 -3.37
C LYS A 120 -10.47 -10.87 -2.30
N GLN A 121 -9.29 -10.26 -2.47
CA GLN A 121 -8.16 -10.36 -1.55
C GLN A 121 -8.00 -9.10 -0.69
N ILE A 122 -8.86 -8.09 -0.86
CA ILE A 122 -8.76 -6.81 -0.17
C ILE A 122 -10.11 -6.45 0.46
N ASN A 123 -10.07 -6.11 1.74
CA ASN A 123 -11.23 -5.68 2.51
C ASN A 123 -11.40 -4.15 2.41
N PHE A 124 -12.39 -3.71 1.63
CA PHE A 124 -12.67 -2.28 1.43
C PHE A 124 -13.83 -1.79 2.32
N SER A 125 -13.63 -0.69 3.03
CA SER A 125 -14.69 -0.06 3.83
C SER A 125 -14.50 1.45 3.92
N ARG A 126 -15.61 2.18 4.03
CA ARG A 126 -15.58 3.58 4.47
C ARG A 126 -15.39 3.62 5.97
N VAL A 127 -14.28 4.20 6.45
CA VAL A 127 -13.94 4.25 7.87
C VAL A 127 -13.26 5.59 8.16
N GLU A 128 -13.71 6.27 9.20
CA GLU A 128 -13.01 7.44 9.75
C GLU A 128 -11.89 6.96 10.68
N LEU A 129 -10.78 7.69 10.74
CA LEU A 129 -9.61 7.28 11.53
C LEU A 129 -9.97 6.98 12.99
N GLY A 130 -10.82 7.81 13.60
CA GLY A 130 -11.24 7.64 14.99
C GLY A 130 -12.08 6.40 15.28
N TRP A 131 -12.40 5.59 14.27
CA TRP A 131 -13.13 4.32 14.42
C TRP A 131 -12.23 3.09 14.18
N LEU A 132 -10.90 3.28 14.05
CA LEU A 132 -9.97 2.18 13.83
C LEU A 132 -9.91 1.23 15.02
N ASP A 133 -9.98 1.73 16.25
CA ASP A 133 -10.11 0.94 17.49
C ASP A 133 -11.40 0.10 17.58
N ILE A 134 -12.48 0.54 16.92
CA ILE A 134 -13.72 -0.24 16.78
C ILE A 134 -13.55 -1.34 15.72
N LYS A 135 -12.81 -1.07 14.65
CA LYS A 135 -12.60 -2.01 13.54
C LYS A 135 -11.53 -3.05 13.81
N PHE A 136 -10.54 -2.72 14.64
CA PHE A 136 -9.39 -3.56 14.93
C PHE A 136 -9.25 -3.74 16.43
N LYS A 137 -9.01 -4.98 16.86
CA LYS A 137 -8.61 -5.25 18.24
C LYS A 137 -7.26 -4.58 18.52
N LYS A 138 -7.01 -4.26 19.79
CA LYS A 138 -5.70 -3.84 20.26
C LYS A 138 -4.61 -4.81 19.77
N GLU A 139 -3.51 -4.28 19.27
CA GLU A 139 -2.33 -5.04 18.81
C GLU A 139 -2.69 -6.17 17.80
N SER A 140 -3.57 -5.90 16.83
CA SER A 140 -3.99 -6.88 15.82
C SER A 140 -3.40 -6.66 14.42
N VAL A 141 -2.84 -5.48 14.14
CA VAL A 141 -2.29 -5.12 12.83
C VAL A 141 -0.77 -5.28 12.83
N ASP A 142 -0.22 -6.00 11.84
CA ASP A 142 1.23 -6.20 11.68
C ASP A 142 1.88 -5.01 10.96
N ARG A 143 1.23 -4.50 9.91
CA ARG A 143 1.77 -3.44 9.05
C ARG A 143 0.72 -2.38 8.77
N ILE A 144 1.06 -1.12 9.01
CA ILE A 144 0.28 0.01 8.49
C ILE A 144 1.09 0.61 7.36
N VAL A 145 0.60 0.54 6.12
CA VAL A 145 1.34 1.00 4.94
C VAL A 145 0.48 1.93 4.12
N THR A 146 0.88 3.20 4.01
CA THR A 146 -0.02 4.21 3.43
C THR A 146 0.70 5.43 2.86
N SER A 147 -0.04 6.28 2.15
CA SER A 147 0.38 7.63 1.81
C SER A 147 -0.47 8.63 2.58
N LEU A 148 0.16 9.34 3.51
CA LEU A 148 -0.53 10.35 4.30
C LEU A 148 -0.94 11.57 3.45
N PRO A 149 -2.05 12.24 3.77
CA PRO A 149 -2.41 13.51 3.15
C PRO A 149 -1.30 14.55 3.33
N ALA A 150 -1.09 15.40 2.33
CA ALA A 150 -0.06 16.46 2.37
C ALA A 150 -0.60 17.84 1.95
N SER A 151 -1.92 17.98 1.75
CA SER A 151 -2.56 19.26 1.45
C SER A 151 -2.52 20.15 2.70
N LYS A 152 -1.99 21.37 2.55
CA LYS A 152 -1.92 22.39 3.59
C LYS A 152 -3.31 22.96 3.90
N ASN A 153 -4.12 22.21 4.65
CA ASN A 153 -5.40 22.68 5.16
C ASN A 153 -5.36 22.60 6.70
N ALA A 154 -6.14 23.44 7.40
CA ALA A 154 -6.12 23.57 8.86
C ALA A 154 -6.32 22.25 9.64
N ASN A 155 -6.81 21.19 9.00
CA ASN A 155 -7.10 19.91 9.63
C ASN A 155 -5.92 18.91 9.60
N LEU A 156 -4.77 19.26 9.02
CA LEU A 156 -3.68 18.30 8.80
C LEU A 156 -3.07 17.79 10.12
N ASP A 157 -2.87 18.69 11.09
CA ASP A 157 -2.35 18.34 12.43
C ASP A 157 -3.27 17.35 13.15
N LYS A 158 -4.59 17.60 13.13
CA LYS A 158 -5.60 16.69 13.69
C LYS A 158 -5.57 15.32 13.03
N ILE A 159 -5.49 15.26 11.70
CA ILE A 159 -5.42 14.00 10.95
C ILE A 159 -4.19 13.19 11.35
N TYR A 160 -3.02 13.83 11.48
CA TYR A 160 -1.79 13.13 11.82
C TYR A 160 -1.79 12.68 13.29
N ASN A 161 -2.28 13.51 14.21
CA ASN A 161 -2.46 13.12 15.61
C ASN A 161 -3.39 11.92 15.74
N GLU A 162 -4.57 11.96 15.10
CA GLU A 162 -5.52 10.85 15.14
C GLU A 162 -4.93 9.59 14.50
N PHE A 163 -4.25 9.72 13.36
CA PHE A 163 -3.62 8.60 12.68
C PHE A 163 -2.61 7.88 13.57
N PHE A 164 -1.69 8.60 14.21
CA PHE A 164 -0.68 7.97 15.06
C PHE A 164 -1.26 7.46 16.38
N TYR A 165 -2.22 8.17 16.99
CA TYR A 165 -2.93 7.71 18.18
C TYR A 165 -3.62 6.36 17.95
N GLN A 166 -4.41 6.26 16.87
CA GLN A 166 -5.11 5.04 16.50
C GLN A 166 -4.13 3.93 16.09
N SER A 167 -3.05 4.30 15.38
CA SER A 167 -1.99 3.36 15.03
C SER A 167 -1.29 2.79 16.25
N GLU A 168 -1.09 3.56 17.31
CA GLU A 168 -0.52 3.05 18.57
C GLU A 168 -1.42 1.98 19.19
N TYR A 169 -2.74 2.16 19.16
CA TYR A 169 -3.68 1.19 19.72
C TYR A 169 -3.70 -0.14 18.91
N ILE A 170 -3.84 -0.06 17.58
CA ILE A 170 -4.08 -1.25 16.74
C ILE A 170 -2.81 -2.00 16.34
N LEU A 171 -1.65 -1.34 16.27
CA LEU A 171 -0.43 -1.94 15.77
C LEU A 171 0.17 -2.90 16.81
N LYS A 172 0.62 -4.08 16.38
CA LYS A 172 1.36 -5.04 17.22
C LYS A 172 2.66 -4.42 17.75
N LYS A 173 3.16 -4.97 18.86
CA LYS A 173 4.43 -4.54 19.49
C LYS A 173 5.62 -4.60 18.53
N ASN A 174 5.69 -5.64 17.71
CA ASN A 174 6.71 -5.83 16.67
C ASN A 174 6.24 -5.35 15.27
N GLY A 175 5.08 -4.70 15.19
CA GLY A 175 4.56 -4.14 13.95
C GLY A 175 5.32 -2.90 13.51
N ALA A 176 5.04 -2.45 12.27
CA ALA A 176 5.62 -1.22 11.75
C ALA A 176 4.61 -0.37 10.99
N ILE A 177 4.81 0.95 11.06
CA ILE A 177 4.14 1.93 10.21
C ILE A 177 5.10 2.33 9.11
N THR A 178 4.71 2.23 7.85
CA THR A 178 5.50 2.68 6.71
C THR A 178 4.69 3.65 5.87
N VAL A 179 5.15 4.89 5.78
CA VAL A 179 4.46 5.94 5.04
C VAL A 179 5.33 6.52 3.94
N ILE A 180 4.69 6.92 2.84
CA ILE A 180 5.33 7.77 1.82
C ILE A 180 4.74 9.18 1.87
N SER A 181 5.62 10.17 1.96
CA SER A 181 5.22 11.57 2.14
C SER A 181 6.14 12.55 1.42
N ARG A 182 5.59 13.75 1.14
CA ARG A 182 6.32 14.94 0.67
C ARG A 182 6.72 15.89 1.81
N ILE A 183 6.22 15.63 3.03
CA ILE A 183 6.45 16.44 4.23
C ILE A 183 7.03 15.56 5.34
N PRO A 184 8.21 14.93 5.13
CA PRO A 184 8.76 13.92 6.04
C PRO A 184 8.96 14.45 7.46
N ASP A 185 9.40 15.71 7.62
CA ASP A 185 9.63 16.30 8.94
C ASP A 185 8.34 16.39 9.76
N PHE A 186 7.23 16.73 9.10
CA PHE A 186 5.90 16.78 9.72
C PHE A 186 5.43 15.39 10.16
N VAL A 187 5.69 14.36 9.35
CA VAL A 187 5.41 12.96 9.71
C VAL A 187 6.19 12.57 10.97
N ARG A 188 7.50 12.85 11.03
CA ARG A 188 8.35 12.49 12.18
C ARG A 188 7.89 13.16 13.45
N MET A 189 7.60 14.46 13.39
CA MET A 189 7.12 15.23 14.53
C MET A 189 5.88 14.58 15.17
N HIS A 190 4.91 14.12 14.37
CA HIS A 190 3.72 13.46 14.90
C HIS A 190 3.98 12.02 15.36
N ALA A 191 4.83 11.27 14.65
CA ALA A 191 5.21 9.92 15.10
C ALA A 191 5.86 9.96 16.50
N GLU A 192 6.79 10.90 16.72
CA GLU A 192 7.53 11.01 17.98
C GLU A 192 6.64 11.37 19.18
N LYS A 193 5.60 12.18 18.95
CA LYS A 193 4.57 12.54 19.93
C LYS A 193 3.73 11.35 20.39
N HIS A 194 3.59 10.31 19.56
CA HIS A 194 2.68 9.17 19.75
C HIS A 194 3.44 7.84 19.92
N ASN A 195 4.54 7.85 20.67
CA ASN A 195 5.28 6.63 21.03
C ASN A 195 5.90 5.86 19.84
N PHE A 196 6.18 6.53 18.73
CA PHE A 196 6.89 5.94 17.60
C PHE A 196 8.30 6.52 17.43
N ALA A 197 9.24 5.66 17.02
CA ALA A 197 10.59 6.05 16.63
C ALA A 197 10.85 5.64 15.18
N VAL A 198 11.64 6.46 14.48
CA VAL A 198 12.10 6.14 13.13
C VAL A 198 12.95 4.87 13.17
N LEU A 199 12.58 3.90 12.34
CA LEU A 199 13.33 2.67 12.13
C LEU A 199 14.24 2.78 10.91
N ARG A 200 13.73 3.35 9.80
CA ARG A 200 14.49 3.58 8.56
C ARG A 200 13.82 4.63 7.70
N GLU A 201 14.61 5.24 6.82
CA GLU A 201 14.14 6.17 5.79
C GLU A 201 14.77 5.83 4.45
N LYS A 202 14.04 6.16 3.37
CA LYS A 202 14.53 5.99 2.01
C LYS A 202 13.98 7.10 1.11
N ASP A 203 14.87 7.75 0.38
CA ASP A 203 14.50 8.68 -0.67
C ASP A 203 14.02 7.93 -1.92
N VAL A 204 12.95 8.44 -2.50
CA VAL A 204 12.35 7.92 -3.73
C VAL A 204 11.88 9.09 -4.59
N TRP A 205 11.90 8.87 -5.90
CA TRP A 205 11.61 9.92 -6.87
C TRP A 205 10.40 9.55 -7.72
N SER A 206 9.46 10.47 -7.86
CA SER A 206 8.33 10.36 -8.79
C SER A 206 8.50 11.35 -9.94
N GLY A 207 9.31 10.97 -10.93
CA GLY A 207 9.85 11.96 -11.88
C GLY A 207 10.85 12.84 -11.14
N GLU A 208 10.74 14.16 -11.28
CA GLU A 208 11.59 15.14 -10.59
C GLU A 208 11.11 15.48 -9.17
N GLN A 209 9.97 14.92 -8.74
CA GLN A 209 9.42 15.21 -7.42
C GLN A 209 10.00 14.26 -6.37
N PRO A 210 10.72 14.78 -5.35
CA PRO A 210 11.22 13.96 -4.27
C PRO A 210 10.07 13.51 -3.35
N LEU A 211 10.16 12.27 -2.91
CA LEU A 211 9.32 11.63 -1.91
C LEU A 211 10.22 10.94 -0.90
N ARG A 212 9.73 10.77 0.32
CA ARG A 212 10.43 9.98 1.33
C ARG A 212 9.53 8.87 1.87
N ILE A 213 10.08 7.67 1.93
CA ILE A 213 9.51 6.55 2.67
C ILE A 213 10.08 6.60 4.07
N LEU A 214 9.22 6.63 5.08
CA LEU A 214 9.58 6.57 6.49
C LEU A 214 8.96 5.34 7.12
N THR A 215 9.77 4.52 7.79
CA THR A 215 9.29 3.38 8.58
C THR A 215 9.49 3.69 10.05
N PHE A 216 8.46 3.43 10.84
CA PHE A 216 8.44 3.64 12.28
C PHE A 216 8.11 2.34 13.01
N LYS A 217 8.64 2.21 14.23
CA LYS A 217 8.28 1.17 15.19
C LYS A 217 7.85 1.82 16.51
N LYS A 218 7.08 1.10 17.32
CA LYS A 218 6.79 1.53 18.70
C LYS A 218 8.12 1.68 19.46
N LYS A 219 8.24 2.69 20.33
CA LYS A 219 9.36 2.76 21.27
C LYS A 219 9.20 1.61 22.27
N ASN A 220 10.32 0.96 22.61
CA ASN A 220 10.33 0.03 23.73
C ASN A 220 10.20 0.89 24.99
N ILE A 221 9.00 0.96 25.56
CA ILE A 221 8.77 1.50 26.90
C ILE A 221 8.81 0.32 27.87
#